data_AF-A0A966XLV4-F1
#
_entry.id   AF-A0A966XLV4-F1
#
_cell.length_a   1.000
_cell.length_b   1.000
_cell.length_c   1.000
_cell.angle_alpha   90.00
_cell.angle_beta   90.00
_cell.angle_gamma   90.00
#
_symmetry.space_group_name_H-M   'P 1'
#
loop_
_entity.id
_entity.type
_entity.pdbx_description
1 polymer ?
#
loop_
_entity_poly.entity_id
_entity_poly.type
_entity_poly.pdbx_seq_one_letter_code
_entity_poly.pdbx_strand_id
1 'polypeptide(L)'
;MDQFINNQISILVATTLIEVGVNVPNANCMIIEGVERMGLAQIHQLRGRVGRGDQSSYCILIYKKPISDRVKKRLDIIRSNTSGFVIAEEDFKLRGPGNIFGTQQSGSIEFQVADISEHIHLAHQAKDIANQLKRDDPSVTGEVIDRWYSTNSEYLLA
;
A
#
# COMPACT_ATOMS: atom_id res chain seq x y z
N MET A 1 -8.05 -31.52 1.09
CA MET A 1 -8.45 -30.50 2.07
C MET A 1 -9.33 -31.09 3.17
N ASP A 2 -10.37 -31.84 2.83
CA ASP A 2 -11.27 -32.46 3.83
C ASP A 2 -10.56 -33.31 4.88
N GLN A 3 -9.53 -34.06 4.48
CA GLN A 3 -8.73 -34.84 5.41
C GLN A 3 -8.00 -33.97 6.46
N PHE A 4 -7.57 -32.75 6.10
CA PHE A 4 -6.96 -31.80 7.05
C PHE A 4 -8.03 -31.17 7.96
N ILE A 5 -9.19 -30.81 7.42
CA ILE A 5 -10.32 -30.29 8.21
C ILE A 5 -10.81 -31.32 9.23
N ASN A 6 -10.86 -32.59 8.82
CA ASN A 6 -11.28 -33.72 9.65
C ASN A 6 -10.17 -34.27 10.56
N ASN A 7 -9.05 -33.55 10.73
CA ASN A 7 -7.89 -33.95 11.55
C ASN A 7 -7.25 -35.30 11.17
N GLN A 8 -7.47 -35.81 9.96
CA GLN A 8 -6.80 -37.00 9.44
C GLN A 8 -5.37 -36.68 8.98
N ILE A 9 -5.12 -35.42 8.63
CA ILE A 9 -3.80 -34.88 8.30
C ILE A 9 -3.48 -33.75 9.28
N SER A 10 -2.30 -33.78 9.88
CA SER A 10 -1.88 -32.77 10.87
C SER A 10 -1.14 -31.57 10.26
N ILE A 11 -0.57 -31.73 9.06
CA ILE A 11 0.21 -30.69 8.38
C ILE A 11 -0.23 -30.58 6.93
N LEU A 12 -0.61 -29.38 6.52
CA LEU A 12 -0.96 -29.05 5.13
C LEU A 12 0.11 -28.11 4.56
N VAL A 13 0.71 -28.50 3.44
CA VAL A 13 1.64 -27.66 2.67
C VAL A 13 0.92 -27.17 1.43
N ALA A 14 0.91 -25.86 1.20
CA ALA A 14 0.21 -25.24 0.07
C ALA A 14 0.97 -24.03 -0.47
N THR A 15 0.79 -23.74 -1.75
CA THR A 15 1.24 -22.48 -2.37
C THR A 15 0.21 -21.38 -2.12
N THR A 16 0.65 -20.12 -2.18
CA THR A 16 -0.21 -18.93 -2.01
C THR A 16 -1.36 -18.85 -3.03
N LEU A 17 -1.22 -19.49 -4.19
CA LEU A 17 -2.21 -19.52 -5.27
C LEU A 17 -3.37 -20.52 -5.05
N ILE A 18 -3.36 -21.31 -3.96
CA ILE A 18 -4.50 -22.16 -3.61
C ILE A 18 -5.47 -21.32 -2.75
N GLU A 19 -6.59 -20.94 -3.39
CA GLU A 19 -7.81 -20.28 -2.87
C GLU A 19 -7.99 -20.39 -1.35
N VAL A 20 -7.97 -19.33 -0.56
CA VAL A 20 -9.02 -18.30 -0.44
C VAL A 20 -10.39 -18.97 -0.24
N GLY A 21 -10.59 -19.61 0.92
CA GLY A 21 -11.92 -20.09 1.30
C GLY A 21 -11.91 -21.01 2.52
N VAL A 22 -10.82 -21.75 2.74
CA VAL A 22 -10.80 -22.76 3.80
C VAL A 22 -10.31 -22.15 5.12
N ASN A 23 -11.27 -21.62 5.88
CA ASN A 23 -11.09 -21.31 7.29
C ASN A 23 -11.05 -22.64 8.06
N VAL A 24 -9.90 -22.99 8.65
CA VAL A 24 -9.75 -24.22 9.42
C VAL A 24 -9.72 -23.84 10.90
N PRO A 25 -10.88 -23.88 11.61
CA PRO A 25 -10.93 -23.46 13.02
C PRO A 25 -10.04 -24.30 13.93
N ASN A 26 -9.71 -25.53 13.54
CA ASN A 26 -8.82 -26.43 14.27
C ASN A 26 -7.32 -26.13 14.07
N ALA A 27 -6.96 -25.25 13.12
CA ALA A 27 -5.56 -24.91 12.87
C ALA A 27 -5.10 -23.81 13.84
N ASN A 28 -4.15 -24.16 14.70
CA ASN A 28 -3.55 -23.27 15.71
C ASN A 28 -2.16 -22.74 15.32
N CYS A 29 -1.59 -23.17 14.19
CA CYS A 29 -0.27 -22.75 13.72
C CYS A 29 -0.30 -22.46 12.22
N MET A 30 0.23 -21.29 11.83
CA MET A 30 0.44 -20.88 10.44
C MET A 30 1.93 -20.63 10.22
N ILE A 31 2.52 -21.25 9.21
CA ILE A 31 3.90 -21.01 8.79
C ILE A 31 3.87 -20.40 7.39
N ILE A 32 4.42 -19.20 7.25
CA ILE A 32 4.46 -18.48 5.97
C ILE A 32 5.91 -18.35 5.55
N GLU A 33 6.26 -18.98 4.44
CA GLU A 33 7.59 -18.89 3.83
C GLU A 33 7.64 -17.82 2.73
N GLY A 34 8.77 -17.12 2.64
CA GLY A 34 9.02 -16.15 1.58
C GLY A 34 8.30 -14.80 1.80
N VAL A 35 8.07 -14.43 3.07
CA VAL A 35 7.35 -13.20 3.45
C VAL A 35 8.04 -11.92 2.97
N GLU A 36 9.32 -11.98 2.60
CA GLU A 36 10.04 -10.86 2.00
C GLU A 36 9.47 -10.43 0.63
N ARG A 37 8.74 -11.33 -0.06
CA ARG A 37 8.10 -11.04 -1.35
C ARG A 37 6.64 -10.59 -1.22
N MET A 38 6.05 -10.64 -0.03
CA MET A 38 4.62 -10.46 0.19
C MET A 38 4.26 -9.08 0.75
N GLY A 39 3.16 -8.46 0.31
CA GLY A 39 2.65 -7.22 0.88
C GLY A 39 2.06 -7.38 2.30
N LEU A 40 1.87 -6.27 3.05
CA LEU A 40 1.29 -6.32 4.39
C LEU A 40 -0.09 -6.98 4.39
N ALA A 41 -0.95 -6.58 3.46
CA ALA A 41 -2.30 -7.11 3.34
C ALA A 41 -2.31 -8.63 3.09
N GLN A 42 -1.40 -9.14 2.25
CA GLN A 42 -1.31 -10.58 1.97
C GLN A 42 -0.90 -11.38 3.21
N ILE A 43 0.12 -10.90 3.94
CA ILE A 43 0.57 -11.56 5.17
C ILE A 43 -0.54 -11.52 6.23
N HIS A 44 -1.23 -10.39 6.37
CA HIS A 44 -2.35 -10.24 7.28
C HIS A 44 -3.53 -11.17 6.95
N GLN A 45 -3.87 -11.30 5.67
CA GLN A 45 -4.91 -12.22 5.21
C GLN A 45 -4.55 -13.68 5.50
N LEU A 46 -3.30 -14.10 5.25
CA LEU A 46 -2.85 -15.46 5.56
C LEU A 46 -2.86 -15.72 7.07
N ARG A 47 -2.35 -14.78 7.87
CA ARG A 47 -2.40 -14.85 9.34
C ARG A 47 -3.83 -15.03 9.85
N GLY A 48 -4.80 -14.35 9.26
CA GLY A 48 -6.22 -14.42 9.65
C GLY A 48 -6.96 -15.72 9.29
N ARG A 49 -6.28 -16.68 8.63
CA ARG A 49 -6.83 -18.02 8.35
C ARG A 49 -6.69 -19.00 9.50
N VAL A 50 -5.95 -18.64 10.55
CA VAL A 50 -5.80 -19.43 11.79
C VAL A 50 -6.27 -18.60 12.99
N GLY A 51 -6.60 -19.27 14.10
CA GLY A 51 -6.97 -18.58 15.35
C GLY A 51 -8.36 -17.98 15.39
N ARG A 52 -9.35 -18.70 14.84
CA ARG A 52 -10.77 -18.36 14.97
C ARG A 52 -11.52 -19.15 16.06
N GLY A 53 -10.83 -20.05 16.76
CA GLY A 53 -11.36 -20.75 17.94
C GLY A 53 -10.78 -20.19 19.25
N ASP A 54 -11.17 -20.79 20.38
CA ASP A 54 -10.75 -20.36 21.72
C ASP A 54 -9.29 -20.70 22.07
N GLN A 55 -8.54 -21.31 21.13
CA GLN A 55 -7.16 -21.73 21.34
C GLN A 55 -6.17 -20.66 20.87
N SER A 56 -5.16 -20.42 21.71
CA SER A 56 -4.00 -19.61 21.35
C SER A 56 -3.39 -20.09 20.03
N SER A 57 -3.18 -19.16 19.11
CA SER A 57 -2.69 -19.46 17.78
C SER A 57 -1.37 -18.74 17.48
N TYR A 58 -0.53 -19.40 16.71
CA TYR A 58 0.81 -18.92 16.35
C TYR A 58 0.92 -18.69 14.85
N CYS A 59 1.61 -17.62 14.47
CA CYS A 59 1.97 -17.33 13.09
C CYS A 59 3.49 -17.13 13.01
N ILE A 60 4.16 -18.00 12.27
CA ILE A 60 5.61 -18.02 12.09
C ILE A 60 5.91 -17.48 10.69
N LEU A 61 6.70 -16.41 10.65
CA LEU A 61 7.11 -15.74 9.41
C LEU A 61 8.55 -16.15 9.08
N ILE A 62 8.74 -16.89 7.99
CA ILE A 62 10.04 -17.35 7.52
C ILE A 62 10.46 -16.50 6.32
N TYR A 63 11.62 -15.87 6.42
CA TYR A 63 12.22 -15.08 5.35
C TYR A 63 13.68 -15.47 5.12
N LYS A 64 14.16 -15.26 3.89
CA LYS A 64 15.56 -15.50 3.53
C LYS A 64 16.35 -14.18 3.61
N LYS A 65 17.55 -14.24 4.20
CA LYS A 65 18.49 -13.11 4.22
C LYS A 65 19.30 -13.03 2.90
N PRO A 66 19.75 -11.84 2.49
CA PRO A 66 19.53 -10.53 3.10
C PRO A 66 18.13 -9.97 2.82
N ILE A 67 17.58 -9.20 3.77
CA ILE A 67 16.34 -8.44 3.58
C ILE A 67 16.64 -6.94 3.63
N SER A 68 15.91 -6.14 2.85
CA SER A 68 16.03 -4.68 2.90
C SER A 68 15.36 -4.10 4.15
N ASP A 69 15.71 -2.87 4.51
CA ASP A 69 15.08 -2.16 5.64
C ASP A 69 13.57 -1.98 5.44
N ARG A 70 13.13 -1.82 4.20
CA ARG A 70 11.70 -1.78 3.85
C ARG A 70 11.00 -3.09 4.21
N VAL A 71 11.60 -4.23 3.87
CA VAL A 71 11.05 -5.55 4.24
C VAL A 71 11.07 -5.72 5.76
N LYS A 72 12.16 -5.34 6.43
CA LYS A 72 12.27 -5.43 7.89
C LYS A 72 11.16 -4.63 8.59
N LYS A 73 10.98 -3.35 8.21
CA LYS A 73 9.90 -2.50 8.74
C LYS A 73 8.52 -3.11 8.54
N ARG A 74 8.28 -3.69 7.35
CA ARG A 74 7.02 -4.38 7.03
C ARG A 74 6.76 -5.58 7.94
N LEU A 75 7.77 -6.42 8.18
CA LEU A 75 7.65 -7.58 9.07
C LEU A 75 7.46 -7.16 10.52
N ASP A 76 8.11 -6.07 10.96
CA ASP A 76 7.92 -5.50 12.29
C ASP A 76 6.47 -5.01 12.50
N ILE A 77 5.88 -4.33 11.50
CA ILE A 77 4.48 -3.89 11.54
C ILE A 77 3.52 -5.08 11.70
N ILE A 78 3.72 -6.17 10.94
CA ILE A 78 2.90 -7.40 11.08
C ILE A 78 3.06 -8.01 12.47
N ARG A 79 4.28 -8.01 13.02
CA ARG A 79 4.56 -8.60 14.33
C ARG A 79 3.94 -7.80 15.48
N SER A 80 3.96 -6.47 15.40
CA SER A 80 3.45 -5.60 16.47
C SER A 80 1.94 -5.34 16.39
N ASN A 81 1.29 -5.61 15.26
CA ASN A 81 -0.12 -5.25 15.05
C ASN A 81 -0.99 -6.41 14.58
N THR A 82 -2.09 -6.63 15.29
CA THR A 82 -3.13 -7.60 14.93
C THR A 82 -4.29 -6.97 14.17
N SER A 83 -4.59 -5.68 14.39
CA SER A 83 -5.73 -4.96 13.79
C SER A 83 -5.55 -4.73 12.29
N GLY A 84 -6.55 -5.14 11.50
CA GLY A 84 -6.57 -4.90 10.04
C GLY A 84 -6.57 -3.41 9.67
N PHE A 85 -7.15 -2.54 10.50
CA PHE A 85 -7.14 -1.09 10.27
C PHE A 85 -5.73 -0.50 10.35
N VAL A 86 -4.97 -0.85 11.39
CA VAL A 86 -3.57 -0.38 11.54
C VAL A 86 -2.71 -0.91 10.42
N ILE A 87 -2.90 -2.19 10.03
CA ILE A 87 -2.17 -2.76 8.90
C ILE A 87 -2.49 -2.02 7.59
N ALA A 88 -3.76 -1.66 7.35
CA ALA A 88 -4.14 -0.90 6.16
C ALA A 88 -3.54 0.50 6.14
N GLU A 89 -3.54 1.19 7.29
CA GLU A 89 -2.93 2.52 7.43
C GLU A 89 -1.40 2.47 7.18
N GLU A 90 -0.72 1.47 7.73
CA GLU A 90 0.72 1.30 7.51
C GLU A 90 1.04 0.84 6.08
N ASP A 91 0.20 0.01 5.45
CA ASP A 91 0.35 -0.34 4.03
C ASP A 91 0.19 0.88 3.14
N PHE A 92 -0.74 1.77 3.47
CA PHE A 92 -0.92 3.04 2.81
C PHE A 92 0.32 3.94 2.97
N LYS A 93 0.84 4.13 4.19
CA LYS A 93 2.06 4.90 4.44
C LYS A 93 3.28 4.33 3.71
N LEU A 94 3.43 3.00 3.69
CA LEU A 94 4.54 2.31 3.02
C LEU A 94 4.45 2.35 1.49
N ARG A 95 3.23 2.49 0.92
CA ARG A 95 3.02 2.72 -0.51
C ARG A 95 3.21 4.20 -0.88
N GLY A 96 2.98 5.11 0.06
CA GLY A 96 2.95 6.55 -0.18
C GLY A 96 1.68 6.98 -0.93
N PRO A 97 1.49 8.29 -1.17
CA PRO A 97 0.32 8.85 -1.86
C PRO A 97 0.15 8.35 -3.29
N GLY A 98 1.21 7.84 -3.91
CA GLY A 98 1.30 7.56 -5.34
C GLY A 98 0.44 6.40 -5.84
N ASN A 99 -0.50 5.88 -5.05
CA ASN A 99 -1.37 4.77 -5.45
C ASN A 99 -2.85 4.90 -5.06
N ILE A 100 -3.25 5.98 -4.42
CA ILE A 100 -4.66 6.21 -4.03
C ILE A 100 -5.47 6.69 -5.24
N PHE A 101 -4.79 7.33 -6.19
CA PHE A 101 -5.37 7.89 -7.43
C PHE A 101 -4.99 7.11 -8.70
N GLY A 102 -4.35 5.94 -8.61
CA GLY A 102 -4.03 5.14 -9.81
C GLY A 102 -3.02 5.78 -10.77
N THR A 103 -2.09 6.60 -10.27
CA THR A 103 -1.09 7.32 -11.07
C THR A 103 0.13 6.47 -11.43
N GLN A 104 -0.12 5.35 -12.13
CA GLN A 104 0.78 4.88 -13.19
C GLN A 104 0.00 4.70 -14.51
N GLN A 105 -1.04 5.51 -14.72
CA GLN A 105 -1.53 5.74 -16.07
C GLN A 105 -0.61 6.76 -16.73
N SER A 106 -0.07 6.36 -17.88
CA SER A 106 0.68 7.18 -18.82
C SER A 106 -0.04 8.52 -19.01
N GLY A 107 0.47 9.60 -18.39
CA GLY A 107 -0.18 10.93 -18.42
C GLY A 107 -0.24 11.68 -17.09
N SER A 108 0.34 11.17 -16.00
CA SER A 108 0.37 11.90 -14.72
C SER A 108 1.18 13.20 -14.80
N ILE A 109 0.60 14.30 -14.33
CA ILE A 109 1.30 15.56 -14.05
C ILE A 109 2.28 15.30 -12.92
N GLU A 110 3.56 15.15 -13.24
CA GLU A 110 4.62 15.22 -12.25
C GLU A 110 4.75 16.66 -11.79
N PHE A 111 4.47 16.89 -10.51
CA PHE A 111 4.73 18.18 -9.90
C PHE A 111 6.25 18.37 -9.81
N GLN A 112 6.78 19.40 -10.48
CA GLN A 112 8.23 19.64 -10.55
C GLN A 112 8.87 19.95 -9.19
N VAL A 113 8.10 20.53 -8.26
CA VAL A 113 8.61 21.02 -6.97
C VAL A 113 7.74 20.61 -5.78
N ALA A 114 6.49 20.16 -6.02
CA ALA A 114 5.54 19.90 -4.93
C ALA A 114 5.37 18.40 -4.67
N ASP A 115 5.61 17.96 -3.43
CA ASP A 115 5.07 16.69 -2.94
C ASP A 115 3.62 16.90 -2.48
N ILE A 116 2.66 16.29 -3.19
CA ILE A 116 1.23 16.38 -2.86
C ILE A 116 0.92 15.88 -1.45
N SER A 117 1.61 14.84 -0.95
CA SER A 117 1.35 14.34 0.41
C SER A 117 1.62 15.38 1.46
N GLU A 118 2.74 16.08 1.33
CA GLU A 118 3.18 17.04 2.31
C GLU A 118 2.45 18.38 2.13
N HIS A 119 2.17 18.76 0.88
CA HIS A 119 1.74 20.11 0.53
C HIS A 119 0.26 20.23 0.17
N ILE A 120 -0.57 19.19 0.31
CA ILE A 120 -2.02 19.24 -0.02
C ILE A 120 -2.74 20.39 0.68
N HIS A 121 -2.31 20.75 1.90
CA HIS A 121 -2.87 21.84 2.68
C HIS A 121 -2.68 23.22 2.03
N LEU A 122 -1.71 23.36 1.12
CA LEU A 122 -1.45 24.59 0.36
C LEU A 122 -2.28 24.68 -0.92
N ALA A 123 -2.95 23.61 -1.35
CA ALA A 123 -3.61 23.55 -2.64
C ALA A 123 -4.70 24.62 -2.82
N HIS A 124 -5.49 24.88 -1.77
CA HIS A 124 -6.50 25.92 -1.80
C HIS A 124 -5.90 27.32 -1.93
N GLN A 125 -4.85 27.61 -1.15
CA GLN A 125 -4.16 28.90 -1.18
C GLN A 125 -3.50 29.13 -2.54
N ALA A 126 -2.84 28.11 -3.10
CA ALA A 126 -2.22 28.17 -4.41
C ALA A 126 -3.26 28.48 -5.51
N LYS A 127 -4.45 27.87 -5.43
CA LYS A 127 -5.56 28.14 -6.35
C LYS A 127 -6.07 29.58 -6.24
N ASP A 128 -6.21 30.09 -5.03
CA ASP A 128 -6.68 31.46 -4.80
C ASP A 128 -5.68 32.49 -5.33
N ILE A 129 -4.38 32.28 -5.09
CA ILE A 129 -3.29 33.10 -5.63
C ILE A 129 -3.27 33.04 -7.16
N ALA A 130 -3.42 31.85 -7.76
CA ALA A 130 -3.47 31.72 -9.22
C ALA A 130 -4.65 32.48 -9.85
N ASN A 131 -5.83 32.41 -9.22
CA ASN A 131 -7.00 33.17 -9.68
C ASN A 131 -6.80 34.68 -9.52
N GLN A 132 -6.13 35.11 -8.45
CA GLN A 132 -5.81 36.51 -8.24
C GLN A 132 -4.80 37.00 -9.29
N LEU A 133 -3.71 36.27 -9.51
CA LEU A 133 -2.69 36.59 -10.49
C LEU A 133 -3.27 36.70 -11.91
N LYS A 134 -4.17 35.78 -12.28
CA LYS A 134 -4.86 35.80 -13.58
C LYS A 134 -5.71 37.05 -13.79
N ARG A 135 -6.29 37.61 -12.72
CA ARG A 135 -7.13 38.83 -12.79
C ARG A 135 -6.28 40.09 -12.77
N ASP A 136 -5.31 40.14 -11.86
CA ASP A 136 -4.61 41.37 -11.50
C ASP A 136 -3.40 41.61 -12.43
N ASP A 137 -2.74 40.53 -12.90
CA ASP A 137 -1.55 40.64 -13.74
C ASP A 137 -1.45 39.51 -14.79
N PRO A 138 -2.20 39.65 -15.91
CA PRO A 138 -2.19 38.66 -17.00
C PRO A 138 -0.81 38.48 -17.66
N SER A 139 0.06 39.50 -17.62
CA SER A 139 1.40 39.43 -18.20
C SER A 139 2.29 38.48 -17.41
N VAL A 140 2.29 38.62 -16.08
CA VAL A 140 3.06 37.73 -15.18
C VAL A 140 2.51 36.31 -15.22
N THR A 141 1.20 36.13 -15.42
CA THR A 141 0.59 34.80 -15.60
C THR A 141 1.21 34.06 -16.78
N GLY A 142 1.45 34.74 -17.91
CA GLY A 142 2.13 34.17 -19.08
C GLY A 142 3.55 33.70 -18.76
N GLU A 143 4.35 34.55 -18.11
CA GLU A 143 5.73 34.21 -17.74
C GLU A 143 5.82 33.00 -16.79
N VAL A 144 4.88 32.89 -15.84
CA VAL A 144 4.81 31.75 -14.92
C VAL A 144 4.45 30.48 -15.68
N ILE A 145 3.49 30.53 -16.62
CA ILE A 145 3.14 29.38 -17.46
C ILE A 145 4.36 28.97 -18.30
N ASP A 146 5.00 29.90 -19.00
CA ASP A 146 6.15 29.61 -19.86
C ASP A 146 7.32 29.02 -19.07
N ARG A 147 7.60 29.56 -17.88
CA ARG A 147 8.67 29.06 -17.01
C ARG A 147 8.45 27.61 -16.57
N TRP A 148 7.22 27.25 -16.21
CA TRP A 148 6.94 25.94 -15.59
C TRP A 148 6.38 24.90 -16.57
N TYR A 149 5.84 25.30 -17.73
CA TYR A 149 5.18 24.42 -18.71
C TYR A 149 5.85 24.35 -20.10
N SER A 150 6.98 25.03 -20.33
CA SER A 150 7.68 25.08 -21.64
C SER A 150 8.21 23.74 -22.19
N THR A 151 7.94 22.59 -21.55
CA THR A 151 8.41 21.27 -22.01
C THR A 151 7.32 20.24 -22.30
N ASN A 152 6.01 20.52 -22.15
CA ASN A 152 4.95 19.56 -22.50
C ASN A 152 3.62 20.23 -22.92
N SER A 153 3.63 20.81 -24.11
CA SER A 153 2.56 21.65 -24.69
C SER A 153 1.37 20.90 -25.29
N GLU A 154 1.01 19.70 -24.83
CA GLU A 154 -0.11 18.92 -25.44
C GLU A 154 -1.43 18.94 -24.65
N TYR A 155 -1.47 19.45 -23.41
CA TYR A 155 -2.64 19.23 -22.54
C TYR A 155 -3.60 20.42 -22.35
N LEU A 156 -3.44 21.54 -23.05
CA LEU A 156 -4.21 22.77 -22.77
C LEU A 156 -5.23 23.20 -23.83
N LEU A 157 -5.64 22.31 -24.75
CA LEU A 157 -6.72 22.60 -25.73
C LEU A 157 -7.94 21.67 -25.64
N ALA A 158 -8.38 21.31 -24.43
CA ALA A 158 -9.67 20.67 -24.20
C ALA A 158 -10.47 21.38 -23.08
#